data_AF-A0A972CEF0-F1
#
_entry.id   AF-A0A972CEF0-F1
#
_cell.length_a   1.000
_cell.length_b   1.000
_cell.length_c   1.000
_cell.angle_alpha   90.00
_cell.angle_beta   90.00
_cell.angle_gamma   90.00
#
_symmetry.space_group_name_H-M   'P 1'
#
loop_
_entity.id
_entity.type
_entity.pdbx_description
1 polymer ?
#
loop_
_entity_poly.entity_id
_entity_poly.type
_entity_poly.pdbx_seq_one_letter_code
_entity_poly.pdbx_strand_id
1 'polypeptide(L)'
;MRLINYVLCAATVVAYVFVVLKSMHIFQLNSYKAATHFRWLRKNIGTLVPSVLMLALGVVGIFASHVGLAAVYVLLCAGMVSYHLPVKKAKKPLVFTARVNRMLVTCGLLLIAAVWIALLLNVKYALVLLALFCALSPLAVVLANIINAPIEAGVRQYYINDAKKILRACPNLLVIGITGSYGKTSVKY
;
A
#
# COMPACT_ATOMS: atom_id res chain seq x y z
N MET A 1 -17.21 4.22 -26.92
CA MET A 1 -16.07 3.40 -26.41
C MET A 1 -15.25 4.11 -25.33
N ARG A 2 -14.86 5.39 -25.48
CA ARG A 2 -14.12 6.13 -24.43
C ARG A 2 -14.86 6.27 -23.09
N LEU A 3 -16.19 6.35 -23.10
CA LEU A 3 -17.01 6.37 -21.87
C LEU A 3 -16.73 5.16 -20.96
N ILE A 4 -16.56 3.96 -21.54
CA ILE A 4 -16.28 2.74 -20.76
C ILE A 4 -14.92 2.87 -20.07
N ASN A 5 -13.88 3.38 -20.75
CA ASN A 5 -12.57 3.61 -20.12
C ASN A 5 -12.67 4.57 -18.93
N TYR A 6 -13.44 5.66 -19.03
CA TYR A 6 -13.63 6.58 -17.91
C TYR A 6 -14.32 5.91 -16.72
N VAL A 7 -15.34 5.08 -16.98
CA VAL A 7 -16.05 4.33 -15.93
C VAL A 7 -15.10 3.32 -15.26
N LEU A 8 -14.32 2.57 -16.04
CA LEU A 8 -13.33 1.64 -15.50
C LEU A 8 -12.32 2.37 -14.62
N CYS A 9 -11.74 3.47 -15.11
CA CYS A 9 -10.76 4.26 -14.36
C CYS A 9 -11.35 4.83 -13.06
N ALA A 10 -12.57 5.38 -13.10
CA ALA A 10 -13.24 5.91 -11.92
C ALA A 10 -13.45 4.82 -10.87
N ALA A 11 -13.92 3.63 -11.28
CA ALA A 11 -14.09 2.48 -10.41
C ALA A 11 -12.75 2.01 -9.81
N THR A 12 -11.67 1.97 -10.62
CA THR A 12 -10.32 1.64 -10.15
C THR A 12 -9.85 2.61 -9.07
N VAL A 13 -10.00 3.92 -9.30
CA VAL A 13 -9.54 4.97 -8.37
C VAL A 13 -10.19 4.78 -7.01
N VAL A 14 -11.51 4.61 -6.96
CA VAL A 14 -12.24 4.41 -5.70
C VAL A 14 -11.79 3.12 -5.03
N ALA A 15 -11.79 1.98 -5.74
CA ALA A 15 -11.38 0.70 -5.17
C ALA A 15 -9.94 0.72 -4.64
N TYR A 16 -9.01 1.27 -5.40
CA TYR A 16 -7.60 1.35 -5.06
C TYR A 16 -7.36 2.17 -3.79
N VAL A 17 -8.04 3.32 -3.63
CA VAL A 17 -7.91 4.16 -2.43
C VAL A 17 -8.25 3.37 -1.16
N PHE A 18 -9.37 2.64 -1.15
CA PHE A 18 -9.75 1.86 0.04
C PHE A 18 -8.78 0.71 0.32
N VAL A 19 -8.34 0.01 -0.72
CA VAL A 19 -7.35 -1.07 -0.55
C VAL A 19 -6.02 -0.52 -0.03
N VAL A 20 -5.51 0.56 -0.61
CA VAL A 20 -4.24 1.16 -0.18
C VAL A 20 -4.31 1.70 1.24
N LEU A 21 -5.40 2.38 1.63
CA LEU A 21 -5.54 2.87 3.01
C LEU A 21 -5.55 1.71 4.00
N LYS A 22 -6.27 0.63 3.69
CA LYS A 22 -6.30 -0.57 4.53
C LYS A 22 -4.92 -1.24 4.60
N SER A 23 -4.26 -1.43 3.47
CA SER A 23 -2.92 -2.03 3.40
C SER A 23 -1.88 -1.18 4.10
N MET A 24 -1.93 0.15 3.96
CA MET A 24 -1.03 1.08 4.62
C MET A 24 -1.18 1.01 6.13
N HIS A 25 -2.42 0.93 6.61
CA HIS A 25 -2.71 0.77 8.03
C HIS A 25 -2.10 -0.52 8.58
N ILE A 26 -2.30 -1.64 7.91
CA ILE A 26 -1.70 -2.92 8.31
C ILE A 26 -0.17 -2.90 8.18
N PHE A 27 0.36 -2.23 7.17
CA PHE A 27 1.81 -2.13 6.96
C PHE A 27 2.48 -1.27 8.05
N GLN A 28 1.85 -0.18 8.46
CA GLN A 28 2.26 0.64 9.60
C GLN A 28 2.25 -0.17 10.91
N LEU A 29 1.21 -0.98 11.15
CA LEU A 29 1.16 -1.89 12.32
C LEU A 29 2.26 -2.95 12.29
N ASN A 30 2.66 -3.40 11.10
CA ASN A 30 3.78 -4.32 10.90
C ASN A 30 5.15 -3.62 10.90
N SER A 31 5.23 -2.39 11.42
CA SER A 31 6.47 -1.60 11.51
C SER A 31 7.20 -1.44 10.17
N TYR A 32 6.45 -1.43 9.06
CA TYR A 32 6.98 -1.32 7.70
C TYR A 32 8.00 -2.42 7.32
N LYS A 33 7.98 -3.56 8.02
CA LYS A 33 8.84 -4.72 7.72
C LYS A 33 8.14 -5.61 6.69
N ALA A 34 8.67 -5.67 5.47
CA ALA A 34 8.10 -6.48 4.38
C ALA A 34 7.89 -7.95 4.78
N ALA A 35 8.89 -8.59 5.40
CA ALA A 35 8.78 -9.98 5.85
C ALA A 35 7.64 -10.20 6.87
N THR A 36 7.44 -9.26 7.80
CA THR A 36 6.32 -9.32 8.75
C THR A 36 4.98 -9.12 8.05
N HIS A 37 4.91 -8.23 7.07
CA HIS A 37 3.72 -8.02 6.27
C HIS A 37 3.33 -9.26 5.45
N PHE A 38 4.29 -9.92 4.79
CA PHE A 38 4.03 -11.17 4.06
C PHE A 38 3.60 -12.31 4.99
N ARG A 39 4.20 -12.42 6.20
CA ARG A 39 3.72 -13.37 7.21
C ARG A 39 2.29 -13.08 7.64
N TRP A 40 1.93 -11.81 7.79
CA TRP A 40 0.56 -11.40 8.09
C TRP A 40 -0.40 -11.74 6.94
N LEU A 41 -0.03 -11.46 5.69
CA LEU A 41 -0.83 -11.81 4.50
C LEU A 41 -1.06 -13.31 4.40
N ARG A 42 -0.03 -14.13 4.62
CA ARG A 42 -0.16 -15.60 4.61
C ARG A 42 -1.15 -16.11 5.66
N LYS A 43 -1.17 -15.48 6.85
CA LYS A 43 -2.14 -15.82 7.90
C LYS A 43 -3.55 -15.29 7.61
N ASN A 44 -3.67 -14.27 6.77
CA ASN A 44 -4.93 -13.60 6.42
C ASN A 44 -5.21 -13.71 4.92
N ILE A 45 -4.98 -14.88 4.31
CA ILE A 45 -5.08 -15.06 2.86
C ILE A 45 -6.48 -14.71 2.32
N GLY A 46 -7.52 -14.82 3.16
CA GLY A 46 -8.88 -14.38 2.83
C GLY A 46 -8.96 -12.90 2.43
N THR A 47 -8.04 -12.06 2.90
CA THR A 47 -7.97 -10.63 2.51
C THR A 47 -7.57 -10.43 1.05
N LEU A 48 -6.98 -11.45 0.42
CA LEU A 48 -6.59 -11.42 -0.99
C LEU A 48 -7.70 -11.89 -1.93
N VAL A 49 -8.83 -12.40 -1.43
CA VAL A 49 -9.92 -12.94 -2.28
C VAL A 49 -10.38 -11.93 -3.34
N PRO A 50 -10.69 -10.66 -3.02
CA PRO A 50 -11.06 -9.69 -4.05
C PRO A 50 -9.95 -9.44 -5.08
N SER A 51 -8.69 -9.54 -4.66
CA SER A 51 -7.53 -9.34 -5.54
C SER A 51 -7.31 -10.52 -6.48
N VAL A 52 -7.56 -11.75 -6.01
CA VAL A 52 -7.53 -12.97 -6.83
C VAL A 52 -8.65 -12.97 -7.87
N LEU A 53 -9.85 -12.48 -7.51
CA LEU A 53 -10.96 -12.32 -8.46
C LEU A 53 -10.61 -11.28 -9.55
N MET A 54 -9.97 -10.18 -9.18
CA MET A 54 -9.46 -9.19 -10.15
C MET A 54 -8.40 -9.80 -11.08
N LEU A 55 -7.50 -10.62 -10.54
CA LEU A 55 -6.51 -11.33 -11.35
C LEU A 55 -7.18 -12.27 -12.35
N ALA A 56 -8.14 -13.08 -11.90
CA ALA A 56 -8.90 -13.99 -12.76
C ALA A 56 -9.65 -13.24 -13.87
N LEU A 57 -10.29 -12.10 -13.53
CA LEU A 57 -10.94 -11.25 -14.53
C LEU A 57 -9.93 -10.70 -15.55
N GLY A 58 -8.75 -10.26 -15.10
CA GLY A 58 -7.68 -9.79 -15.98
C GLY A 58 -7.24 -10.87 -16.97
N VAL A 59 -7.07 -12.11 -16.51
CA VAL A 59 -6.72 -13.26 -17.36
C VAL A 59 -7.83 -13.56 -18.37
N VAL A 60 -9.09 -13.60 -17.94
CA VAL A 60 -10.23 -13.83 -18.85
C VAL A 60 -10.36 -12.69 -19.87
N GLY A 61 -10.11 -11.45 -19.46
CA GLY A 61 -10.13 -10.27 -20.32
C GLY A 61 -9.11 -10.29 -21.46
N ILE A 62 -8.08 -11.14 -21.39
CA ILE A 62 -7.14 -11.35 -22.49
C ILE A 62 -7.83 -12.05 -23.67
N PHE A 63 -8.76 -12.98 -23.40
CA PHE A 63 -9.34 -13.86 -24.41
C PHE A 63 -10.78 -13.49 -24.79
N ALA A 64 -11.55 -12.89 -23.89
CA ALA A 64 -12.98 -12.64 -24.07
C ALA A 64 -13.33 -11.22 -24.56
N SER A 65 -14.61 -11.02 -24.91
CA SER A 65 -15.17 -9.72 -25.33
C SER A 65 -15.31 -8.75 -24.13
N HIS A 66 -15.16 -7.46 -24.40
CA HIS A 66 -14.86 -6.46 -23.37
C HIS A 66 -16.10 -5.80 -22.74
N VAL A 67 -17.26 -5.80 -23.41
CA VAL A 67 -18.45 -5.06 -22.93
C VAL A 67 -19.07 -5.72 -21.70
N GLY A 68 -19.29 -7.04 -21.72
CA GLY A 68 -19.82 -7.77 -20.57
C GLY A 68 -18.86 -7.79 -19.37
N LEU A 69 -17.56 -7.92 -19.63
CA LEU A 69 -16.54 -7.93 -18.58
C LEU A 69 -16.38 -6.58 -17.89
N ALA A 70 -16.67 -5.46 -18.57
CA ALA A 70 -16.62 -4.14 -17.95
C ALA A 70 -17.65 -3.99 -16.81
N ALA A 71 -18.85 -4.56 -16.96
CA ALA A 71 -19.85 -4.58 -15.89
C ALA A 71 -19.38 -5.41 -14.70
N VAL A 72 -18.83 -6.61 -14.96
CA VAL A 72 -18.26 -7.48 -13.93
C VAL A 72 -17.10 -6.78 -13.20
N TYR A 73 -16.23 -6.07 -13.93
CA TYR A 73 -15.14 -5.28 -13.35
C TYR A 73 -15.66 -4.26 -12.33
N VAL A 74 -16.67 -3.46 -12.71
CA VAL A 74 -17.23 -2.44 -11.82
C VAL A 74 -17.86 -3.07 -10.57
N LEU A 75 -18.56 -4.20 -10.71
CA LEU A 75 -19.11 -4.94 -9.58
C LEU A 75 -18.01 -5.47 -8.65
N LEU A 76 -16.91 -5.99 -9.21
CA LEU A 76 -15.76 -6.43 -8.41
C LEU A 76 -15.06 -5.25 -7.72
N CYS A 77 -14.99 -4.07 -8.35
CA CYS A 77 -14.49 -2.85 -7.70
C CYS A 77 -15.37 -2.47 -6.51
N ALA A 78 -16.70 -2.49 -6.67
CA ALA A 78 -17.62 -2.25 -5.56
C ALA A 78 -17.45 -3.29 -4.44
N GLY A 79 -17.27 -4.57 -4.79
CA GLY A 79 -16.94 -5.64 -3.83
C GLY A 79 -15.62 -5.39 -3.09
N MET A 80 -14.57 -4.92 -3.78
CA MET A 80 -13.30 -4.53 -3.16
C MET A 80 -13.48 -3.39 -2.16
N VAL A 81 -14.24 -2.35 -2.52
CA VAL A 81 -14.54 -1.23 -1.63
C VAL A 81 -15.24 -1.73 -0.37
N SER A 82 -16.33 -2.48 -0.53
CA SER A 82 -17.12 -3.03 0.60
C SER A 82 -16.29 -3.91 1.52
N TYR A 83 -15.38 -4.73 0.96
CA TYR A 83 -14.52 -5.62 1.75
C TYR A 83 -13.44 -4.87 2.54
N HIS A 84 -12.88 -3.80 1.98
CA HIS A 84 -11.78 -3.06 2.60
C HIS A 84 -12.24 -1.85 3.43
N LEU A 85 -13.52 -1.49 3.34
CA LEU A 85 -14.12 -0.45 4.15
C LEU A 85 -14.01 -0.82 5.64
N PRO A 86 -13.48 0.08 6.49
CA PRO A 86 -13.37 -0.20 7.91
C PRO A 86 -14.76 -0.18 8.58
N VAL A 87 -15.37 -1.36 8.75
CA VAL A 87 -16.67 -1.52 9.43
C VAL A 87 -16.59 -1.21 10.93
N LYS A 88 -15.41 -1.40 11.54
CA LYS A 88 -15.20 -1.17 12.99
C LYS A 88 -14.04 -0.20 13.21
N LYS A 89 -14.16 0.65 14.23
CA LYS A 89 -13.06 1.49 14.72
C LYS A 89 -11.89 0.59 15.14
N ALA A 90 -10.74 0.78 14.51
CA ALA A 90 -9.55 0.00 14.82
C ALA A 90 -9.00 0.34 16.21
N LYS A 91 -8.49 -0.66 16.93
CA LYS A 91 -7.83 -0.47 18.24
C LYS A 91 -6.67 0.52 18.19
N LYS A 92 -5.93 0.53 17.08
CA LYS A 92 -4.90 1.53 16.77
C LYS A 92 -5.23 2.12 15.40
N PRO A 93 -5.52 3.43 15.27
CA PRO A 93 -5.83 4.04 13.99
C PRO A 93 -4.58 4.17 13.10
N LEU A 94 -4.79 4.35 11.80
CA LEU A 94 -3.74 4.81 10.88
C LEU A 94 -3.30 6.22 11.31
N VAL A 95 -2.00 6.43 11.50
CA VAL A 95 -1.46 7.76 11.84
C VAL A 95 -0.67 8.29 10.66
N PHE A 96 -1.09 9.44 10.14
CA PHE A 96 -0.43 10.12 9.01
C PHE A 96 0.86 10.78 9.47
N THR A 97 1.95 10.01 9.40
CA THR A 97 3.31 10.49 9.63
C THR A 97 3.96 10.95 8.33
N ALA A 98 5.07 11.67 8.40
CA ALA A 98 5.83 12.06 7.20
C ALA A 98 6.21 10.85 6.32
N ARG A 99 6.53 9.70 6.91
CA ARG A 99 6.80 8.45 6.19
C ARG A 99 5.57 7.90 5.48
N VAL A 100 4.42 7.85 6.16
CA VAL A 100 3.15 7.40 5.57
C VAL A 100 2.77 8.31 4.40
N ASN A 101 2.91 9.62 4.56
CA ASN A 101 2.60 10.59 3.50
C ASN A 101 3.48 10.37 2.25
N ARG A 102 4.80 10.18 2.40
CA ARG A 102 5.69 9.84 1.26
C ARG A 102 5.26 8.57 0.54
N MET A 103 4.91 7.52 1.30
CA MET A 103 4.45 6.26 0.71
C MET A 103 3.10 6.41 0.00
N LEU A 104 2.15 7.15 0.58
CA LEU A 104 0.85 7.42 -0.06
C LEU A 104 1.00 8.26 -1.33
N VAL A 105 1.91 9.25 -1.34
CA VAL A 105 2.27 9.98 -2.56
C VAL A 105 2.79 9.02 -3.62
N THR A 106 3.67 8.09 -3.26
CA THR A 106 4.19 7.08 -4.20
C THR A 106 3.08 6.18 -4.75
N CYS A 107 2.19 5.68 -3.90
CA CYS A 107 1.01 4.92 -4.34
C CYS A 107 0.09 5.76 -5.26
N GLY A 108 -0.11 7.03 -4.95
CA GLY A 108 -0.89 7.96 -5.77
C GLY A 108 -0.28 8.18 -7.15
N LEU A 109 1.05 8.32 -7.24
CA LEU A 109 1.76 8.42 -8.52
C LEU A 109 1.63 7.14 -9.35
N LEU A 110 1.71 5.96 -8.72
CA LEU A 110 1.48 4.68 -9.40
C LEU A 110 0.05 4.58 -9.94
N LEU A 111 -0.95 5.04 -9.17
CA LEU A 111 -2.35 5.09 -9.62
C LEU A 111 -2.52 6.04 -10.81
N ILE A 112 -1.97 7.26 -10.72
CA ILE A 112 -2.05 8.26 -11.80
C ILE A 112 -1.42 7.70 -13.08
N ALA A 113 -0.25 7.06 -12.99
CA ALA A 113 0.39 6.43 -14.14
C ALA A 113 -0.48 5.31 -14.74
N ALA A 114 -1.04 4.43 -13.92
CA ALA A 114 -1.91 3.35 -14.38
C ALA A 114 -3.18 3.86 -15.08
N VAL A 115 -3.84 4.88 -14.51
CA VAL A 115 -5.02 5.53 -15.10
C VAL A 115 -4.65 6.22 -16.41
N TRP A 116 -3.55 6.98 -16.42
CA TRP A 116 -3.12 7.69 -17.62
C TRP A 116 -2.85 6.72 -18.78
N ILE A 117 -2.12 5.62 -18.52
CA ILE A 117 -1.88 4.57 -19.51
C ILE A 117 -3.21 3.93 -19.96
N ALA A 118 -4.12 3.60 -19.03
CA ALA A 118 -5.41 2.99 -19.37
C ALA A 118 -6.28 3.87 -20.27
N LEU A 119 -6.23 5.19 -20.11
CA LEU A 119 -6.97 6.14 -20.94
C LEU A 119 -6.48 6.20 -22.39
N LEU A 120 -5.21 5.85 -22.63
CA LEU A 120 -4.60 5.79 -23.96
C LEU A 120 -4.89 4.46 -24.69
N LEU A 121 -5.34 3.44 -23.95
CA LEU A 121 -5.57 2.08 -24.46
C LEU A 121 -7.02 1.86 -24.92
N ASN A 122 -7.20 0.88 -25.80
CA ASN A 122 -8.54 0.36 -26.11
C ASN A 122 -9.15 -0.34 -24.88
N VAL A 123 -10.49 -0.38 -24.82
CA VAL A 123 -11.25 -0.90 -23.66
C VAL A 123 -10.76 -2.25 -23.16
N LYS A 124 -10.46 -3.18 -24.07
CA LYS A 124 -9.92 -4.51 -23.71
C LYS A 124 -8.62 -4.42 -22.92
N TYR A 125 -7.63 -3.69 -23.42
CA TYR A 125 -6.32 -3.58 -22.78
C TYR A 125 -6.37 -2.71 -21.52
N ALA A 126 -7.20 -1.67 -21.51
CA ALA A 126 -7.47 -0.87 -20.31
C ALA A 126 -8.05 -1.74 -19.19
N LEU A 127 -9.05 -2.58 -19.48
CA LEU A 127 -9.64 -3.50 -18.51
C LEU A 127 -8.61 -4.47 -17.95
N VAL A 128 -7.80 -5.11 -18.81
CA VAL A 128 -6.75 -6.05 -18.37
C VAL A 128 -5.73 -5.33 -17.48
N LEU A 129 -5.24 -4.16 -17.90
CA LEU A 129 -4.28 -3.37 -17.13
C LEU A 129 -4.82 -3.00 -15.74
N LEU A 130 -6.04 -2.45 -15.68
CA LEU A 130 -6.66 -2.00 -14.43
C LEU A 130 -7.05 -3.16 -13.52
N ALA A 131 -7.45 -4.30 -14.07
CA ALA A 131 -7.70 -5.53 -13.32
C ALA A 131 -6.41 -6.07 -12.67
N LEU A 132 -5.31 -6.14 -13.43
CA LEU A 132 -4.01 -6.54 -12.90
C LEU A 132 -3.49 -5.54 -11.86
N PHE A 133 -3.67 -4.24 -12.09
CA PHE A 133 -3.29 -3.19 -11.15
C PHE A 133 -4.05 -3.31 -9.82
N CYS A 134 -5.37 -3.51 -9.86
CA CYS A 134 -6.18 -3.80 -8.67
C CYS A 134 -5.79 -5.11 -7.99
N ALA A 135 -5.46 -6.16 -8.74
CA ALA A 135 -5.01 -7.43 -8.16
C ALA A 135 -3.70 -7.28 -7.36
N LEU A 136 -2.82 -6.38 -7.78
CA LEU A 136 -1.54 -6.12 -7.11
C LEU A 136 -1.61 -5.02 -6.05
N SER A 137 -2.74 -4.31 -5.91
CA SER A 137 -2.85 -3.15 -5.03
C SER A 137 -2.59 -3.43 -3.54
N PRO A 138 -2.87 -4.63 -2.95
CA PRO A 138 -2.47 -4.91 -1.58
C PRO A 138 -0.94 -4.85 -1.36
N LEU A 139 -0.16 -5.15 -2.41
CA LEU A 139 1.30 -5.14 -2.38
C LEU A 139 1.90 -3.77 -2.72
N ALA A 140 1.08 -2.81 -3.15
CA ALA A 140 1.54 -1.47 -3.53
C ALA A 140 2.29 -0.76 -2.39
N VAL A 141 1.90 -0.99 -1.13
CA VAL A 141 2.57 -0.41 0.04
C VAL A 141 3.98 -0.97 0.26
N VAL A 142 4.20 -2.24 -0.07
CA VAL A 142 5.54 -2.85 0.00
C VAL A 142 6.42 -2.26 -1.10
N LEU A 143 5.89 -2.14 -2.31
CA LEU A 143 6.58 -1.49 -3.42
C LEU A 143 6.92 -0.03 -3.11
N ALA A 144 5.97 0.74 -2.58
CA ALA A 144 6.19 2.12 -2.16
C ALA A 144 7.30 2.22 -1.10
N ASN A 145 7.37 1.27 -0.17
CA ASN A 145 8.45 1.24 0.83
C ASN A 145 9.83 0.96 0.21
N ILE A 146 9.90 0.12 -0.82
CA ILE A 146 11.15 -0.15 -1.56
C ILE A 146 11.59 1.12 -2.31
N ILE A 147 10.67 1.77 -3.02
CA ILE A 147 10.94 3.02 -3.77
C ILE A 147 11.42 4.14 -2.82
N ASN A 148 10.81 4.26 -1.64
CA ASN A 148 11.18 5.29 -0.65
C ASN A 148 12.39 4.91 0.23
N ALA A 149 12.92 3.69 0.14
CA ALA A 149 14.02 3.21 0.97
C ALA A 149 15.25 4.14 1.00
N PRO A 150 15.75 4.72 -0.12
CA PRO A 150 16.88 5.65 -0.07
C PRO A 150 16.56 6.93 0.73
N ILE A 151 15.35 7.46 0.60
CA ILE A 151 14.90 8.65 1.34
C ILE A 151 14.84 8.33 2.84
N GLU A 152 14.25 7.19 3.21
CA GLU A 152 14.19 6.76 4.61
C GLU A 152 15.59 6.51 5.21
N ALA A 153 16.52 5.99 4.40
CA ALA A 153 17.91 5.81 4.83
C ALA A 153 18.60 7.16 5.11
N GLY A 154 18.35 8.17 4.26
CA GLY A 154 18.83 9.54 4.48
C GLY A 154 18.25 10.16 5.76
N VAL A 155 16.94 10.04 5.98
CA VAL A 155 16.29 10.53 7.21
C VAL A 155 16.86 9.84 8.45
N ARG A 156 17.06 8.52 8.40
CA ARG A 156 17.70 7.77 9.50
C ARG A 156 19.11 8.29 9.77
N GLN A 157 19.90 8.52 8.71
CA GLN A 157 21.26 9.01 8.86
C GLN A 157 21.30 10.42 9.47
N TYR A 158 20.37 11.29 9.09
CA TYR A 158 20.21 12.60 9.69
C TYR A 158 20.05 12.52 11.21
N TYR A 159 19.10 11.71 11.71
CA TYR A 159 18.88 11.55 13.16
C TYR A 159 20.07 10.92 13.88
N ILE A 160 20.79 9.99 13.24
CA ILE A 160 22.03 9.42 13.80
C ILE A 160 23.11 10.51 13.94
N ASN A 161 23.26 11.34 12.92
CA ASN A 161 24.26 12.42 12.93
C ASN A 161 23.88 13.51 13.94
N ASP A 162 22.60 13.82 14.09
CA ASP A 162 22.09 14.76 15.08
C ASP A 162 22.37 14.27 16.51
N ALA A 163 22.05 13.01 16.81
CA ALA A 163 22.38 12.40 18.10
C ALA A 163 23.89 12.44 18.40
N LYS A 164 24.74 12.14 17.39
CA LYS A 164 26.21 12.27 17.53
C LYS A 164 26.65 13.71 17.81
N LYS A 165 26.00 14.70 17.20
CA LYS A 165 26.28 16.12 17.43
C LYS A 165 25.92 16.53 18.86
N ILE A 166 24.76 16.11 19.36
CA ILE A 166 24.32 16.35 20.74
C ILE A 166 25.32 15.75 21.74
N LEU A 167 25.73 14.49 21.54
CA LEU A 167 26.71 13.83 22.40
C LEU A 167 28.06 14.57 22.44
N ARG A 168 28.56 15.03 21.29
CA ARG A 168 29.82 15.79 21.21
C ARG A 168 29.75 17.15 21.89
N ALA A 169 28.57 17.76 21.97
CA ALA A 169 28.38 19.04 22.65
C ALA A 169 28.46 18.94 24.18
N CYS A 170 28.40 17.72 24.73
CA CYS A 170 28.45 17.46 26.17
C CYS A 170 29.73 16.67 26.53
N PRO A 171 30.93 17.28 26.53
CA PRO A 171 32.20 16.56 26.72
C PRO A 171 32.34 15.93 28.12
N ASN A 172 31.69 16.50 29.14
CA ASN A 172 31.70 15.99 30.52
C ASN A 172 30.44 15.18 30.87
N LEU A 173 29.78 14.58 29.88
CA LEU A 173 28.57 13.79 30.11
C LEU A 173 28.89 12.54 30.94
N LEU A 174 28.32 12.44 32.14
CA LEU A 174 28.38 11.23 32.94
C LEU A 174 27.60 10.11 32.24
N VAL A 175 28.31 9.14 31.66
CA VAL A 175 27.71 7.97 31.00
C VAL A 175 27.51 6.85 32.02
N ILE A 176 26.27 6.67 32.48
CA ILE A 176 25.90 5.56 33.38
C ILE A 176 25.41 4.37 32.54
N GLY A 177 26.21 3.31 32.48
CA GLY A 177 25.80 2.04 31.89
C GLY A 177 24.87 1.27 32.84
N ILE A 178 23.56 1.37 32.64
CA ILE A 178 22.61 0.56 33.40
C ILE A 178 22.63 -0.86 32.84
N THR A 179 23.13 -1.82 33.62
CA THR A 179 23.01 -3.25 33.31
C THR A 179 21.66 -3.76 33.82
N GLY A 180 20.90 -4.35 32.92
CA GLY A 180 19.52 -4.75 33.13
C GLY A 180 18.83 -4.78 31.79
N SER A 181 17.85 -5.67 31.62
CA SER A 181 17.09 -5.75 30.36
C SER A 181 16.16 -4.53 30.24
N TYR A 182 16.76 -3.40 29.88
CA TYR A 182 16.09 -2.19 29.47
C TYR A 182 15.45 -2.49 28.11
N GLY A 183 14.13 -2.40 28.03
CA GLY A 183 13.39 -2.69 26.80
C GLY A 183 12.56 -3.98 26.75
N LYS A 184 12.43 -4.71 27.87
CA LYS A 184 11.54 -5.89 27.99
C LYS A 184 10.08 -5.58 27.57
N THR A 185 9.66 -4.33 27.70
CA THR A 185 8.30 -3.85 27.37
C THR A 185 8.25 -2.80 26.26
N SER A 186 9.29 -1.98 26.05
CA SER A 186 9.28 -0.88 25.07
C SER A 186 9.91 -1.21 23.71
N VAL A 187 10.68 -2.29 23.58
CA VAL A 187 11.46 -2.63 22.37
C VAL A 187 11.02 -3.95 21.69
N LYS A 188 9.96 -4.61 22.20
CA LYS A 188 9.42 -5.84 21.56
C LYS A 188 8.58 -5.50 20.32
N TYR A 189 9.18 -5.47 19.13
CA TYR A 189 8.47 -5.41 17.83
C TYR A 189 9.15 -6.17 16.68
#